data_AF-A0A2I0QH75-F1
#
_entry.id   AF-A0A2I0QH75-F1
#
_cell.length_a   1.000
_cell.length_b   1.000
_cell.length_c   1.000
_cell.angle_alpha   90.00
_cell.angle_beta   90.00
_cell.angle_gamma   90.00
#
_symmetry.space_group_name_H-M   'P 1'
#
loop_
_entity.id
_entity.type
_entity.pdbx_description
1 polymer ?
#
loop_
_entity_poly.entity_id
_entity_poly.type
_entity_poly.pdbx_seq_one_letter_code
_entity_poly.pdbx_strand_id
1 'polypeptide(L)'
;YVVFYINLRKRPISTYKDFLEVMFDVKYEGILSRIMRFLGRRGDIVNDIISDLGKTHGIPIPKGIFSRIFKEEKPENAFIYILNLIKDAKSKGKIPVLIIDELQVIGDLEVDGKLIYKLFNFFISLTKELHICHVFALSSDSLFIERVYNEAILKNRCRYLLVDDFDEKTAGKFLEKYGFTEEEIKQAKDYAGGKPALLTAMIDEKKIRRNINDYVEKGLANSKEEIAQLLYYIKTIGVTIKYQEKDIDVNYEGTTKILKKFSGNDFYKYSVITPELCYLVSKNILFVDTREKIIREILKEIETK
;
A
#
# COMPACT_ATOMS: atom_id res chain seq x y z
N TYR A 1 -15.26 -12.34 -14.24
CA TYR A 1 -14.43 -11.15 -14.01
C TYR A 1 -13.14 -11.26 -14.81
N VAL A 2 -12.53 -10.13 -15.18
CA VAL A 2 -11.17 -10.04 -15.74
C VAL A 2 -10.41 -9.07 -14.85
N VAL A 3 -9.33 -9.53 -14.22
CA VAL A 3 -8.61 -8.75 -13.21
C VAL A 3 -7.27 -8.30 -13.78
N PHE A 4 -7.02 -7.00 -13.73
CA PHE A 4 -5.74 -6.37 -14.04
C PHE A 4 -5.10 -5.97 -12.71
N TYR A 5 -4.12 -6.73 -12.24
CA TYR A 5 -3.41 -6.44 -10.99
C TYR A 5 -2.02 -5.88 -11.27
N ILE A 6 -1.75 -4.68 -10.78
CA ILE A 6 -0.48 -3.98 -10.88
C ILE A 6 0.01 -3.67 -9.48
N ASN A 7 1.26 -4.06 -9.18
CA ASN A 7 1.91 -3.72 -7.92
C ASN A 7 3.11 -2.82 -8.22
N LEU A 8 3.04 -1.57 -7.76
CA LEU A 8 4.03 -0.54 -8.06
C LEU A 8 5.35 -0.73 -7.31
N ARG A 9 5.37 -1.54 -6.24
CA ARG A 9 6.59 -1.88 -5.48
C ARG A 9 7.44 -2.95 -6.17
N LYS A 10 6.94 -3.60 -7.24
CA LYS A 10 7.67 -4.66 -7.94
C LYS A 10 9.03 -4.24 -8.46
N ARG A 11 9.20 -2.97 -8.83
CA ARG A 11 10.45 -2.40 -9.34
C ARG A 11 10.58 -0.95 -8.85
N PRO A 12 11.80 -0.42 -8.72
CA PRO A 12 12.00 1.00 -8.48
C PRO A 12 11.34 1.83 -9.58
N ILE A 13 10.59 2.85 -9.20
CA ILE A 13 9.96 3.81 -10.12
C ILE A 13 10.50 5.19 -9.78
N SER A 14 11.33 5.75 -10.66
CA SER A 14 11.83 7.12 -10.52
C SER A 14 11.41 8.00 -11.70
N THR A 15 11.02 7.38 -12.80
CA THR A 15 10.63 8.07 -14.03
C THR A 15 9.29 7.57 -14.55
N TYR A 16 8.67 8.36 -15.43
CA TYR A 16 7.46 7.92 -16.14
C TYR A 16 7.68 6.62 -16.94
N LYS A 17 8.90 6.43 -17.46
CA LYS A 17 9.29 5.19 -18.13
C LYS A 17 9.17 3.99 -17.19
N ASP A 18 9.74 4.09 -16.00
CA ASP A 18 9.72 2.99 -15.03
C ASP A 18 8.28 2.65 -14.63
N PHE A 19 7.45 3.69 -14.47
CA PHE A 19 6.02 3.51 -14.25
C PHE A 19 5.36 2.72 -15.38
N LEU A 20 5.61 3.09 -16.65
CA LEU A 20 5.07 2.35 -17.80
C LEU A 20 5.58 0.91 -17.87
N GLU A 21 6.85 0.67 -17.56
CA GLU A 21 7.43 -0.68 -17.51
C GLU A 21 6.73 -1.54 -16.45
N VAL A 22 6.35 -0.98 -15.30
CA VAL A 22 5.61 -1.71 -14.25
C VAL A 22 4.15 -1.91 -14.61
N MET A 23 3.47 -0.87 -15.11
CA MET A 23 2.06 -0.94 -15.54
C MET A 23 1.83 -2.03 -16.58
N PHE A 24 2.77 -2.18 -17.52
CA PHE A 24 2.66 -3.11 -18.63
C PHE A 24 3.54 -4.38 -18.50
N ASP A 25 4.20 -4.56 -17.35
CA ASP A 25 5.16 -5.64 -17.07
C ASP A 25 6.30 -5.78 -18.11
N VAL A 26 6.72 -4.70 -18.76
CA VAL A 26 7.68 -4.74 -19.88
C VAL A 26 9.12 -4.59 -19.40
N LYS A 27 9.80 -5.69 -19.07
CA LYS A 27 11.26 -5.78 -19.30
C LYS A 27 11.71 -7.18 -19.74
N TYR A 28 12.20 -7.18 -20.98
CA TYR A 28 13.09 -8.05 -21.77
C TYR A 28 13.15 -9.59 -21.56
N GLU A 29 13.26 -10.29 -22.70
CA GLU A 29 13.31 -11.74 -22.95
C GLU A 29 12.00 -12.55 -22.83
N GLY A 30 11.34 -12.59 -21.68
CA GLY A 30 10.16 -13.48 -21.50
C GLY A 30 8.90 -13.06 -22.27
N ILE A 31 8.72 -11.76 -22.45
CA ILE A 31 7.58 -11.19 -23.18
C ILE A 31 7.80 -11.19 -24.69
N LEU A 32 9.05 -11.19 -25.15
CA LEU A 32 9.39 -11.20 -26.57
C LEU A 32 9.05 -12.56 -27.21
N SER A 33 9.31 -13.65 -26.48
CA SER A 33 8.91 -15.01 -26.84
C SER A 33 7.40 -15.29 -26.63
N ARG A 34 6.74 -14.61 -25.68
CA ARG A 34 5.27 -14.62 -25.55
C ARG A 34 4.61 -13.85 -26.69
N ILE A 35 5.03 -12.62 -26.97
CA ILE A 35 4.53 -11.77 -28.06
C ILE A 35 4.76 -12.42 -29.42
N MET A 36 5.90 -13.08 -29.68
CA MET A 36 6.09 -13.84 -30.92
C MET A 36 5.09 -15.01 -31.06
N ARG A 37 4.69 -15.67 -29.96
CA ARG A 37 3.58 -16.65 -29.98
C ARG A 37 2.22 -15.98 -30.24
N PHE A 38 1.97 -14.80 -29.68
CA PHE A 38 0.74 -14.03 -29.90
C PHE A 38 0.65 -13.44 -31.32
N LEU A 39 1.77 -13.06 -31.95
CA LEU A 39 1.81 -12.46 -33.30
C LEU A 39 1.80 -13.52 -34.43
N GLY A 40 2.11 -14.78 -34.13
CA GLY A 40 2.05 -15.89 -35.09
C GLY A 40 0.63 -16.35 -35.44
N ARG A 41 -0.38 -15.93 -34.68
CA ARG A 41 -1.81 -16.21 -34.95
C ARG A 41 -2.49 -14.94 -35.42
N ARG A 42 -2.92 -14.91 -36.69
CA ARG A 42 -3.74 -13.83 -37.29
C ARG A 42 -5.19 -13.80 -36.76
N GLY A 43 -5.43 -14.14 -35.49
CA GLY A 43 -6.76 -14.17 -34.88
C GLY A 43 -6.73 -13.55 -33.48
N ASP A 44 -7.67 -12.63 -33.23
CA ASP A 44 -8.06 -12.03 -31.95
C ASP A 44 -7.01 -12.01 -30.82
N ILE A 45 -5.99 -11.16 -30.99
CA ILE A 45 -4.97 -10.81 -29.97
C ILE A 45 -5.60 -10.59 -28.58
N VAL A 46 -6.81 -10.03 -28.55
CA VAL A 46 -7.55 -9.71 -27.32
C VAL A 46 -8.19 -10.94 -26.67
N ASN A 47 -8.62 -11.96 -27.43
CA ASN A 47 -9.13 -13.22 -26.84
C ASN A 47 -8.00 -14.01 -26.16
N ASP A 48 -6.82 -14.04 -26.79
CA ASP A 48 -5.65 -14.69 -26.24
C ASP A 48 -5.11 -13.93 -25.00
N ILE A 49 -5.09 -12.59 -25.02
CA ILE A 49 -4.79 -11.74 -23.85
C ILE A 49 -5.76 -11.99 -22.68
N ILE A 50 -7.06 -12.03 -22.94
CA ILE A 50 -8.10 -12.28 -21.91
C ILE A 50 -7.98 -13.70 -21.33
N SER A 51 -7.52 -14.67 -22.11
CA SER A 51 -7.29 -16.04 -21.64
C SER A 51 -6.08 -16.17 -20.70
N ASP A 52 -5.04 -15.35 -20.90
CA ASP A 52 -3.80 -15.36 -20.11
C ASP A 52 -3.84 -14.39 -18.91
N LEU A 53 -4.78 -13.45 -18.87
CA LEU A 53 -4.98 -12.46 -17.79
C LEU A 53 -5.24 -13.10 -16.41
N GLY A 54 -5.65 -14.37 -16.36
CA GLY A 54 -5.75 -15.13 -15.11
C GLY A 54 -4.40 -15.58 -14.51
N LYS A 55 -3.27 -15.38 -15.22
CA LYS A 55 -1.94 -15.90 -14.84
C LYS A 55 -0.83 -14.84 -14.78
N THR A 56 -1.11 -13.60 -15.14
CA THR A 56 -0.10 -12.54 -15.29
C THR A 56 -0.33 -11.39 -14.34
N HIS A 57 0.76 -10.79 -13.86
CA HIS A 57 0.73 -9.51 -13.19
C HIS A 57 1.01 -8.41 -14.23
N GLY A 58 0.33 -7.27 -14.16
CA GLY A 58 0.45 -6.17 -15.14
C GLY A 58 -0.50 -6.29 -16.35
N ILE A 59 -0.51 -5.25 -17.18
CA ILE A 59 -1.37 -5.17 -18.37
C ILE A 59 -0.57 -5.60 -19.61
N PRO A 60 -0.96 -6.65 -20.33
CA PRO A 60 -0.19 -7.10 -21.50
C PRO A 60 -0.21 -6.05 -22.62
N ILE A 61 0.95 -5.80 -23.22
CA ILE A 61 1.11 -4.85 -24.33
C ILE A 61 2.06 -5.37 -25.43
N PRO A 62 1.72 -5.24 -26.72
CA PRO A 62 2.66 -5.49 -27.81
C PRO A 62 3.83 -4.51 -27.80
N LYS A 63 5.06 -4.99 -28.07
CA LYS A 63 6.27 -4.15 -28.08
C LYS A 63 6.16 -2.93 -28.99
N GLY A 64 5.60 -3.09 -30.19
CA GLY A 64 5.44 -1.99 -31.14
C GLY A 64 4.51 -0.89 -30.61
N ILE A 65 3.48 -1.24 -29.84
CA ILE A 65 2.57 -0.28 -29.20
C ILE A 65 3.28 0.36 -28.00
N PHE A 66 3.92 -0.43 -27.14
CA PHE A 66 4.70 0.08 -26.01
C PHE A 66 5.76 1.10 -26.45
N SER A 67 6.52 0.80 -27.50
CA SER A 67 7.54 1.72 -28.03
C SER A 67 6.95 3.04 -28.54
N ARG A 68 5.71 3.06 -29.04
CA ARG A 68 5.02 4.29 -29.47
C ARG A 68 4.56 5.10 -28.26
N ILE A 69 3.87 4.46 -27.32
CA ILE A 69 3.42 5.09 -26.06
C ILE A 69 4.62 5.68 -25.31
N PHE A 70 5.72 4.93 -25.25
CA PHE A 70 6.97 5.34 -24.62
C PHE A 70 7.58 6.59 -25.30
N LYS A 71 7.70 6.61 -26.63
CA LYS A 71 8.33 7.73 -27.36
C LYS A 71 7.62 9.07 -27.20
N GLU A 72 6.32 9.03 -26.97
CA GLU A 72 5.52 10.25 -26.87
C GLU A 72 5.49 10.84 -25.45
N GLU A 73 5.97 10.10 -24.44
CA GLU A 73 6.01 10.49 -23.01
C GLU A 73 4.69 11.06 -22.45
N LYS A 74 3.56 10.72 -23.07
CA LYS A 74 2.22 11.17 -22.70
C LYS A 74 1.45 10.11 -21.91
N PRO A 75 1.10 10.35 -20.62
CA PRO A 75 0.22 9.49 -19.81
C PRO A 75 -1.06 9.06 -20.53
N GLU A 76 -1.61 9.97 -21.33
CA GLU A 76 -2.87 9.80 -22.04
C GLU A 76 -2.83 8.62 -23.01
N ASN A 77 -1.69 8.35 -23.65
CA ASN A 77 -1.55 7.22 -24.58
C ASN A 77 -1.61 5.87 -23.86
N ALA A 78 -0.98 5.78 -22.69
CA ALA A 78 -1.05 4.58 -21.84
C ALA A 78 -2.50 4.36 -21.36
N PHE A 79 -3.17 5.42 -20.92
CA PHE A 79 -4.55 5.36 -20.46
C PHE A 79 -5.54 4.99 -21.57
N ILE A 80 -5.36 5.50 -22.79
CA ILE A 80 -6.15 5.12 -23.96
C ILE A 80 -6.00 3.63 -24.26
N TYR A 81 -4.77 3.10 -24.20
CA TYR A 81 -4.54 1.67 -24.43
C TYR A 81 -5.27 0.81 -23.38
N ILE A 82 -5.15 1.16 -22.10
CA ILE A 82 -5.84 0.47 -21.00
C ILE A 82 -7.36 0.57 -21.17
N LEU A 83 -7.87 1.74 -21.54
CA LEU A 83 -9.30 1.96 -21.80
C LEU A 83 -9.83 1.04 -22.91
N ASN A 84 -9.10 0.90 -24.01
CA ASN A 84 -9.50 0.03 -25.11
C ASN A 84 -9.54 -1.44 -24.67
N LEU A 85 -8.54 -1.91 -23.92
CA LEU A 85 -8.56 -3.26 -23.35
C LEU A 85 -9.77 -3.50 -22.43
N ILE A 86 -10.12 -2.53 -21.60
CA ILE A 86 -11.29 -2.60 -20.71
C ILE A 86 -12.59 -2.63 -21.52
N LYS A 87 -12.73 -1.76 -22.54
CA LYS A 87 -13.90 -1.73 -23.43
C LYS A 87 -14.07 -3.06 -24.17
N ASP A 88 -12.99 -3.66 -24.65
CA ASP A 88 -13.04 -4.95 -25.32
C ASP A 88 -13.41 -6.11 -24.38
N ALA A 89 -12.89 -6.11 -23.16
CA ALA A 89 -13.31 -7.08 -22.15
C ALA A 89 -14.82 -6.93 -21.84
N LYS A 90 -15.31 -5.69 -21.74
CA LYS A 90 -16.71 -5.38 -21.48
C LYS A 90 -17.62 -5.79 -22.65
N SER A 91 -17.23 -5.53 -23.90
CA SER A 91 -18.00 -5.92 -25.10
C SER A 91 -18.16 -7.43 -25.23
N LYS A 92 -17.22 -8.20 -24.66
CA LYS A 92 -17.27 -9.68 -24.54
C LYS A 92 -18.05 -10.17 -23.31
N GLY A 93 -18.85 -9.32 -22.68
CA GLY A 93 -19.67 -9.67 -21.51
C GLY A 93 -18.88 -9.93 -20.23
N LYS A 94 -17.59 -9.55 -20.15
CA LYS A 94 -16.81 -9.67 -18.91
C LYS A 94 -17.00 -8.45 -18.03
N ILE A 95 -16.61 -8.59 -16.76
CA ILE A 95 -16.57 -7.51 -15.77
C ILE A 95 -15.10 -7.21 -15.45
N PRO A 96 -14.54 -6.11 -15.98
CA PRO A 96 -13.18 -5.66 -15.70
C PRO A 96 -13.01 -5.18 -14.25
N VAL A 97 -11.88 -5.53 -13.64
CA VAL A 97 -11.43 -5.04 -12.34
C VAL A 97 -9.99 -4.61 -12.48
N LEU A 98 -9.69 -3.34 -12.20
CA LEU A 98 -8.34 -2.78 -12.16
C LEU A 98 -7.91 -2.62 -10.70
N ILE A 99 -6.80 -3.23 -10.34
CA ILE A 99 -6.22 -3.17 -9.00
C ILE A 99 -4.83 -2.57 -9.12
N ILE A 100 -4.63 -1.40 -8.52
CA ILE A 100 -3.33 -0.74 -8.39
C ILE A 100 -2.91 -0.79 -6.93
N ASP A 101 -1.87 -1.56 -6.65
CA ASP A 101 -1.30 -1.74 -5.33
C ASP A 101 -0.06 -0.86 -5.15
N GLU A 102 0.18 -0.43 -3.91
CA GLU A 102 1.31 0.42 -3.52
C GLU A 102 1.29 1.80 -4.21
N LEU A 103 0.11 2.43 -4.28
CA LEU A 103 -0.13 3.68 -5.00
C LEU A 103 0.78 4.84 -4.56
N GLN A 104 1.19 4.90 -3.30
CA GLN A 104 2.07 5.93 -2.77
C GLN A 104 3.44 5.97 -3.45
N VAL A 105 3.88 4.88 -4.09
CA VAL A 105 5.18 4.80 -4.80
C VAL A 105 5.28 5.84 -5.92
N ILE A 106 4.15 6.21 -6.55
CA ILE A 106 4.08 7.22 -7.60
C ILE A 106 3.56 8.58 -7.10
N GLY A 107 3.46 8.77 -5.78
CA GLY A 107 2.81 9.92 -5.17
C GLY A 107 3.43 11.27 -5.55
N ASP A 108 4.73 11.27 -5.84
CA ASP A 108 5.52 12.45 -6.18
C ASP A 108 6.05 12.41 -7.62
N LEU A 109 5.61 11.43 -8.43
CA LEU A 109 6.04 11.32 -9.83
C LEU A 109 5.37 12.39 -10.70
N GLU A 110 6.15 13.16 -11.46
CA GLU A 110 5.66 14.26 -12.29
C GLU A 110 5.80 13.98 -13.79
N VAL A 111 4.73 14.25 -14.53
CA VAL A 111 4.63 14.18 -16.00
C VAL A 111 3.64 15.25 -16.48
N ASP A 112 4.16 16.44 -16.80
CA ASP A 112 3.36 17.65 -17.01
C ASP A 112 2.38 17.90 -15.85
N GLY A 113 2.92 17.94 -14.63
CA GLY A 113 2.20 17.94 -13.36
C GLY A 113 2.19 16.57 -12.66
N LYS A 114 1.62 16.46 -11.45
CA LYS A 114 1.63 15.20 -10.70
C LYS A 114 0.85 14.09 -11.42
N LEU A 115 1.50 12.97 -11.71
CA LEU A 115 0.92 11.82 -12.41
C LEU A 115 -0.28 11.25 -11.66
N ILE A 116 -0.25 11.28 -10.33
CA ILE A 116 -1.32 10.75 -9.47
C ILE A 116 -2.68 11.40 -9.78
N TYR A 117 -2.70 12.70 -10.12
CA TYR A 117 -3.93 13.41 -10.46
C TYR A 117 -4.49 12.96 -11.81
N LYS A 118 -3.61 12.80 -12.82
CA LYS A 118 -4.00 12.25 -14.12
C LYS A 118 -4.55 10.83 -13.98
N LEU A 119 -3.93 10.01 -13.12
CA LEU A 119 -4.36 8.64 -12.85
C LEU A 119 -5.72 8.58 -12.14
N PHE A 120 -5.97 9.44 -11.15
CA PHE A 120 -7.27 9.52 -10.48
C PHE A 120 -8.39 9.97 -11.42
N ASN A 121 -8.13 10.95 -12.29
CA ASN A 121 -9.09 11.35 -13.31
C ASN A 121 -9.43 10.18 -14.24
N PHE A 122 -8.42 9.40 -14.65
CA PHE A 122 -8.64 8.20 -15.44
C PHE A 122 -9.51 7.16 -14.71
N PHE A 123 -9.29 6.94 -13.41
CA PHE A 123 -10.15 6.04 -12.61
C PHE A 123 -11.60 6.53 -12.53
N ILE A 124 -11.80 7.85 -12.39
CA ILE A 124 -13.14 8.45 -12.39
C ILE A 124 -13.82 8.20 -13.74
N SER A 125 -13.13 8.41 -14.85
CA SER A 125 -13.69 8.13 -16.19
C SER A 125 -14.09 6.67 -16.35
N LEU A 126 -13.27 5.72 -15.89
CA LEU A 126 -13.59 4.29 -15.96
C LEU A 126 -14.80 3.89 -15.12
N THR A 127 -14.97 4.50 -13.94
CA THR A 127 -15.92 4.05 -12.91
C THR A 127 -17.23 4.85 -12.88
N LYS A 128 -17.17 6.18 -13.04
CA LYS A 128 -18.29 7.11 -12.84
C LYS A 128 -18.84 7.65 -14.15
N GLU A 129 -18.02 7.78 -15.18
CA GLU A 129 -18.48 8.29 -16.48
C GLU A 129 -18.88 7.13 -17.39
N LEU A 130 -17.99 6.16 -17.55
CA LEU A 130 -18.20 5.04 -18.48
C LEU A 130 -18.85 3.81 -17.82
N HIS A 131 -18.73 3.67 -16.50
CA HIS A 131 -19.25 2.51 -15.75
C HIS A 131 -18.80 1.14 -16.31
N ILE A 132 -17.57 1.06 -16.83
CA ILE A 132 -17.04 -0.13 -17.53
C ILE A 132 -16.06 -0.96 -16.70
N CYS A 133 -15.62 -0.47 -15.54
CA CYS A 133 -14.59 -1.12 -14.72
C CYS A 133 -14.81 -0.87 -13.23
N HIS A 134 -14.47 -1.83 -12.38
CA HIS A 134 -14.23 -1.60 -10.94
C HIS A 134 -12.76 -1.25 -10.72
N VAL A 135 -12.47 -0.23 -9.92
CA VAL A 135 -11.09 0.18 -9.61
C VAL A 135 -10.85 0.06 -8.11
N PHE A 136 -9.77 -0.62 -7.73
CA PHE A 136 -9.21 -0.65 -6.38
C PHE A 136 -7.82 -0.02 -6.41
N ALA A 137 -7.63 1.01 -5.60
CA ALA A 137 -6.33 1.64 -5.40
C ALA A 137 -5.93 1.42 -3.94
N LEU A 138 -4.80 0.76 -3.71
CA LEU A 138 -4.31 0.37 -2.39
C LEU A 138 -3.04 1.13 -2.05
N SER A 139 -2.89 1.49 -0.79
CA SER A 139 -1.69 2.11 -0.23
C SER A 139 -1.54 1.62 1.21
N SER A 140 -0.31 1.28 1.60
CA SER A 140 0.03 1.01 3.00
C SER A 140 0.41 2.30 3.76
N ASP A 141 0.67 3.39 3.05
CA ASP A 141 1.06 4.67 3.64
C ASP A 141 -0.18 5.49 3.98
N SER A 142 -0.43 5.66 5.29
CA SER A 142 -1.55 6.44 5.80
C SER A 142 -1.42 7.94 5.55
N LEU A 143 -0.20 8.51 5.52
CA LEU A 143 0.00 9.93 5.24
C LEU A 143 -0.30 10.23 3.77
N PHE A 144 0.07 9.32 2.87
CA PHE A 144 -0.32 9.43 1.47
C PHE A 144 -1.85 9.43 1.32
N ILE A 145 -2.56 8.52 2.01
CA ILE A 145 -4.02 8.50 2.00
C ILE A 145 -4.61 9.77 2.63
N GLU A 146 -4.01 10.31 3.69
CA GLU A 146 -4.41 11.57 4.34
C GLU A 146 -4.37 12.73 3.36
N ARG A 147 -3.24 12.87 2.66
CA ARG A 147 -3.04 13.86 1.62
C ARG A 147 -4.08 13.75 0.51
N VAL A 148 -4.28 12.55 -0.03
CA VAL A 148 -5.28 12.29 -1.09
C VAL A 148 -6.70 12.59 -0.62
N TYR A 149 -7.04 12.26 0.63
CA TYR A 149 -8.35 12.51 1.22
C TYR A 149 -8.61 14.02 1.38
N ASN A 150 -7.62 14.77 1.87
CA ASN A 150 -7.74 16.19 2.15
C ASN A 150 -7.66 17.10 0.91
N GLU A 151 -6.88 16.73 -0.11
CA GLU A 151 -6.79 17.48 -1.37
C GLU A 151 -8.11 17.49 -2.16
N ALA A 152 -9.16 16.83 -1.65
CA ALA A 152 -10.53 16.77 -2.19
C ALA A 152 -10.65 16.21 -3.62
N ILE A 153 -9.57 15.69 -4.19
CA ILE A 153 -9.52 15.15 -5.56
C ILE A 153 -10.54 14.03 -5.73
N LEU A 154 -10.62 13.14 -4.74
CA LEU A 154 -11.55 12.01 -4.74
C LEU A 154 -12.74 12.19 -3.80
N LYS A 155 -12.94 13.39 -3.24
CA LYS A 155 -14.03 13.66 -2.31
C LYS A 155 -15.37 13.34 -2.97
N ASN A 156 -16.15 12.48 -2.31
CA ASN A 156 -17.43 11.94 -2.79
C ASN A 156 -17.35 11.14 -4.12
N ARG A 157 -16.15 10.86 -4.64
CA ARG A 157 -15.93 10.14 -5.90
C ARG A 157 -15.42 8.72 -5.70
N CYS A 158 -14.86 8.39 -4.54
CA CYS A 158 -14.46 7.03 -4.16
C CYS A 158 -15.03 6.61 -2.80
N ARG A 159 -14.92 5.31 -2.50
CA ARG A 159 -15.19 4.75 -1.18
C ARG A 159 -13.85 4.37 -0.54
N TYR A 160 -13.58 4.90 0.64
CA TYR A 160 -12.42 4.51 1.43
C TYR A 160 -12.74 3.27 2.25
N LEU A 161 -11.90 2.24 2.11
CA LEU A 161 -11.97 1.00 2.87
C LEU A 161 -10.67 0.89 3.66
N LEU A 162 -10.77 0.89 4.98
CA LEU A 162 -9.64 0.55 5.84
C LEU A 162 -9.67 -0.96 6.01
N VAL A 163 -8.59 -1.63 5.60
CA VAL A 163 -8.34 -3.03 5.96
C VAL A 163 -7.46 -2.97 7.20
N ASP A 164 -8.05 -3.37 8.32
CA ASP A 164 -7.46 -3.19 9.64
C ASP A 164 -7.01 -4.52 10.26
N ASP A 165 -6.29 -4.41 11.37
CA ASP A 165 -5.98 -5.52 12.26
C ASP A 165 -7.27 -6.16 12.80
N PHE A 166 -7.16 -7.41 13.24
CA PHE A 166 -8.28 -8.11 13.84
C PHE A 166 -8.74 -7.44 15.13
N ASP A 167 -10.06 -7.36 15.36
CA ASP A 167 -10.56 -7.06 16.69
C ASP A 167 -10.16 -8.16 17.68
N GLU A 168 -10.22 -7.86 18.98
CA GLU A 168 -9.79 -8.77 20.05
C GLU A 168 -10.43 -10.16 19.96
N LYS A 169 -11.72 -10.19 19.60
CA LYS A 169 -12.51 -11.42 19.45
C LYS A 169 -12.06 -12.22 18.24
N THR A 170 -11.76 -11.56 17.13
CA THR A 170 -11.31 -12.18 15.89
C THR A 170 -9.90 -12.70 16.03
N ALA A 171 -9.00 -11.95 16.69
CA ALA A 171 -7.65 -12.39 17.02
C ALA A 171 -7.65 -13.64 17.92
N GLY A 172 -8.47 -13.64 18.98
CA GLY A 172 -8.64 -14.80 19.85
C GLY A 172 -9.13 -16.03 19.08
N LYS A 173 -10.23 -15.90 18.32
CA LYS A 173 -10.75 -16.98 17.47
C LYS A 173 -9.77 -17.46 16.41
N PHE A 174 -8.92 -16.57 15.92
CA PHE A 174 -7.88 -16.92 14.95
C PHE A 174 -6.84 -17.81 15.60
N LEU A 175 -6.31 -17.43 16.77
CA LEU A 175 -5.32 -18.21 17.53
C LEU A 175 -5.86 -19.53 18.09
N GLU A 176 -7.11 -19.56 18.55
CA GLU A 176 -7.79 -20.78 19.02
C GLU A 176 -7.74 -21.91 17.99
N LYS A 177 -7.90 -21.58 16.70
CA LYS A 177 -7.81 -22.55 15.59
C LYS A 177 -6.44 -23.20 15.46
N TYR A 178 -5.40 -22.59 16.03
CA TYR A 178 -4.03 -23.09 16.02
C TYR A 178 -3.58 -23.66 17.37
N GLY A 179 -4.55 -23.94 18.27
CA GLY A 179 -4.30 -24.64 19.53
C GLY A 179 -3.60 -23.78 20.59
N PHE A 180 -3.75 -22.45 20.52
CA PHE A 180 -3.31 -21.57 21.60
C PHE A 180 -4.23 -21.71 22.81
N THR A 181 -3.67 -21.71 24.02
CA THR A 181 -4.42 -21.67 25.28
C THR A 181 -4.94 -20.26 25.57
N GLU A 182 -5.88 -20.12 26.50
CA GLU A 182 -6.39 -18.79 26.90
C GLU A 182 -5.27 -17.85 27.39
N GLU A 183 -4.28 -18.39 28.10
CA GLU A 183 -3.12 -17.63 28.58
C GLU A 183 -2.21 -17.18 27.44
N GLU A 184 -1.89 -18.07 26.49
CA GLU A 184 -1.10 -17.73 25.30
C GLU A 184 -1.83 -16.73 24.41
N ILE A 185 -3.16 -16.83 24.30
CA ILE A 185 -3.99 -15.86 23.57
C ILE A 185 -3.91 -14.50 24.24
N LYS A 186 -4.01 -14.44 25.58
CA LYS A 186 -3.88 -13.17 26.30
C LYS A 186 -2.51 -12.53 26.04
N GLN A 187 -1.43 -13.29 26.20
CA GLN A 187 -0.06 -12.81 25.94
C GLN A 187 0.13 -12.35 24.49
N ALA A 188 -0.38 -13.12 23.52
CA ALA A 188 -0.32 -12.76 22.12
C ALA A 188 -1.10 -11.48 21.81
N LYS A 189 -2.28 -11.28 22.40
CA LYS A 189 -3.05 -10.04 22.22
C LYS A 189 -2.37 -8.85 22.89
N ASP A 190 -1.78 -9.01 24.06
CA ASP A 190 -1.09 -7.94 24.77
C ASP A 190 0.12 -7.44 23.95
N TYR A 191 0.82 -8.34 23.26
CA TYR A 191 1.97 -8.00 22.41
C TYR A 191 1.60 -7.61 20.97
N ALA A 192 0.93 -8.51 20.25
CA ALA A 192 0.66 -8.38 18.83
C ALA A 192 -0.66 -7.64 18.51
N GLY A 193 -1.52 -7.46 19.51
CA GLY A 193 -2.88 -6.96 19.31
C GLY A 193 -3.64 -7.84 18.31
N GLY A 194 -4.18 -7.20 17.28
CA GLY A 194 -4.93 -7.84 16.20
C GLY A 194 -4.10 -8.22 14.96
N LYS A 195 -2.79 -7.99 14.97
CA LYS A 195 -1.99 -7.99 13.73
C LYS A 195 -1.84 -9.36 13.11
N PRO A 196 -2.40 -9.61 11.91
CA PRO A 196 -2.35 -10.94 11.31
C PRO A 196 -0.92 -11.46 11.09
N ALA A 197 0.01 -10.58 10.69
CA ALA A 197 1.40 -10.96 10.44
C ALA A 197 2.13 -11.43 11.71
N LEU A 198 1.98 -10.71 12.82
CA LEU A 198 2.58 -11.09 14.10
C LEU A 198 1.92 -12.34 14.67
N LEU A 199 0.59 -12.41 14.65
CA LEU A 199 -0.14 -13.60 15.08
C LEU A 199 0.30 -14.83 14.28
N THR A 200 0.54 -14.69 12.98
CA THR A 200 1.07 -15.77 12.12
C THR A 200 2.49 -16.16 12.52
N ALA A 201 3.37 -15.19 12.80
CA ALA A 201 4.73 -15.47 13.28
C ALA A 201 4.70 -16.23 14.62
N MET A 202 3.82 -15.86 15.54
CA MET A 202 3.64 -16.58 16.82
C MET A 202 3.13 -18.00 16.60
N ILE A 203 2.20 -18.20 15.65
CA ILE A 203 1.72 -19.53 15.27
C ILE A 203 2.89 -20.39 14.76
N ASP A 204 3.78 -19.82 13.95
CA ASP A 204 4.93 -20.56 13.41
C ASP A 204 5.96 -20.90 14.50
N GLU A 205 6.23 -19.99 15.45
CA GLU A 205 7.07 -20.27 16.62
C GLU A 205 6.47 -21.39 17.50
N LYS A 206 5.14 -21.39 17.70
CA LYS A 206 4.44 -22.46 18.42
C LYS A 206 4.55 -23.81 17.71
N LYS A 207 4.41 -23.84 16.38
CA LYS A 207 4.55 -25.09 15.58
C LYS A 207 5.92 -25.73 15.75
N ILE A 208 6.98 -24.93 15.87
CA ILE A 208 8.35 -25.41 16.11
C ILE A 208 8.66 -25.62 17.61
N ARG A 209 7.63 -25.61 18.47
CA ARG A 209 7.68 -25.87 19.92
C ARG A 209 8.57 -24.90 20.70
N ARG A 210 8.71 -23.66 20.23
CA ARG A 210 9.35 -22.60 21.01
C ARG A 210 8.35 -21.95 21.97
N ASN A 211 8.90 -21.41 23.06
CA ASN A 211 8.10 -20.69 24.03
C ASN A 211 7.65 -19.35 23.43
N ILE A 212 6.35 -19.12 23.42
CA ILE A 212 5.73 -17.89 22.94
C ILE A 212 6.16 -16.69 23.80
N ASN A 213 6.36 -16.89 25.11
CA ASN A 213 6.80 -15.82 26.01
C ASN A 213 8.15 -15.28 25.61
N ASP A 214 9.12 -16.15 25.31
CA ASP A 214 10.45 -15.74 24.88
C ASP A 214 10.39 -14.93 23.57
N TYR A 215 9.47 -15.28 22.66
CA TYR A 215 9.27 -14.54 21.40
C TYR A 215 8.68 -13.15 21.68
N VAL A 216 7.65 -13.06 22.52
CA VAL A 216 7.01 -11.80 22.94
C VAL A 216 8.01 -10.89 23.65
N GLU A 217 8.76 -11.41 24.62
CA GLU A 217 9.75 -10.63 25.39
C GLU A 217 10.86 -10.07 24.50
N LYS A 218 11.40 -10.90 23.58
CA LYS A 218 12.39 -10.44 22.60
C LYS A 218 11.82 -9.39 21.67
N GLY A 219 10.59 -9.58 21.21
CA GLY A 219 9.87 -8.61 20.39
C GLY A 219 9.74 -7.26 21.08
N LEU A 220 9.20 -7.23 22.31
CA LEU A 220 9.08 -6.02 23.12
C LEU A 220 10.43 -5.35 23.39
N ALA A 221 11.48 -6.13 23.66
CA ALA A 221 12.82 -5.59 23.89
C ALA A 221 13.40 -4.92 22.64
N ASN A 222 13.28 -5.58 21.47
CA ASN A 222 13.75 -5.03 20.20
C ASN A 222 13.05 -3.70 19.88
N SER A 223 11.74 -3.64 20.08
CA SER A 223 10.98 -2.46 19.76
C SER A 223 11.24 -1.27 20.69
N LYS A 224 11.46 -1.54 21.98
CA LYS A 224 11.95 -0.50 22.91
C LYS A 224 13.29 0.06 22.48
N GLU A 225 14.19 -0.81 22.03
CA GLU A 225 15.50 -0.42 21.53
C GLU A 225 15.36 0.41 20.24
N GLU A 226 14.48 0.03 19.32
CA GLU A 226 14.19 0.82 18.10
C GLU A 226 13.67 2.23 18.41
N ILE A 227 12.72 2.36 19.35
CA ILE A 227 12.21 3.66 19.79
C ILE A 227 13.30 4.46 20.51
N ALA A 228 14.09 3.83 21.38
CA ALA A 228 15.18 4.49 22.10
C ALA A 228 16.24 5.03 21.15
N GLN A 229 16.64 4.23 20.15
CA GLN A 229 17.56 4.64 19.10
C GLN A 229 16.98 5.81 18.28
N LEU A 230 15.72 5.71 17.86
CA LEU A 230 15.04 6.79 17.13
C LEU A 230 15.07 8.11 17.92
N LEU A 231 14.75 8.06 19.21
CA LEU A 231 14.79 9.22 20.09
C LEU A 231 16.20 9.78 20.27
N TYR A 232 17.21 8.90 20.37
CA TYR A 232 18.62 9.29 20.41
C TYR A 232 19.04 10.02 19.13
N TYR A 233 18.70 9.50 17.95
CA TYR A 233 19.00 10.15 16.67
C TYR A 233 18.42 11.57 16.61
N ILE A 234 17.15 11.74 16.99
CA ILE A 234 16.51 13.07 17.00
C ILE A 234 17.26 14.01 17.96
N LYS A 235 17.61 13.54 19.16
CA LYS A 235 18.18 14.39 20.22
C LYS A 235 19.64 14.78 19.97
N THR A 236 20.45 13.82 19.52
CA THR A 236 21.92 13.94 19.53
C THR A 236 22.49 14.22 18.15
N ILE A 237 21.89 13.65 17.10
CA ILE A 237 22.39 13.80 15.72
C ILE A 237 21.59 14.86 14.96
N GLY A 238 20.29 14.96 15.24
CA GLY A 238 19.35 15.77 14.47
C GLY A 238 18.80 14.98 13.29
N VAL A 239 17.51 15.11 13.06
CA VAL A 239 16.81 14.47 11.95
C VAL A 239 15.96 15.51 11.24
N THR A 240 16.16 15.65 9.94
CA THR A 240 15.39 16.56 9.09
C THR A 240 14.49 15.74 8.17
N ILE A 241 13.23 16.17 8.04
CA ILE A 241 12.27 15.57 7.11
C ILE A 241 11.73 16.63 6.15
N LYS A 242 11.26 16.17 4.99
CA LYS A 242 10.49 17.01 4.08
C LYS A 242 9.04 17.09 4.56
N TYR A 243 8.57 18.28 4.90
CA TYR A 243 7.21 18.56 5.32
C TYR A 243 6.69 19.80 4.58
N GLN A 244 5.64 19.61 3.76
CA GLN A 244 5.09 20.66 2.89
C GLN A 244 6.16 21.35 2.01
N GLU A 245 6.98 20.55 1.32
CA GLU A 245 8.09 21.00 0.47
C GLU A 245 9.23 21.76 1.19
N LYS A 246 9.21 21.80 2.53
CA LYS A 246 10.28 22.39 3.33
C LYS A 246 10.99 21.33 4.16
N ASP A 247 12.29 21.50 4.30
CA ASP A 247 13.09 20.71 5.22
C ASP A 247 12.85 21.24 6.64
N ILE A 248 12.36 20.38 7.54
CA ILE A 248 12.06 20.71 8.93
C ILE A 248 12.72 19.70 9.85
N ASP A 249 13.43 20.22 10.86
CA ASP A 249 14.00 19.40 11.92
C ASP A 249 12.91 18.84 12.83
N VAL A 250 13.00 17.54 13.09
CA VAL A 250 12.10 16.82 13.99
C VAL A 250 12.40 17.23 15.43
N ASN A 251 11.40 17.72 16.16
CA ASN A 251 11.59 18.13 17.54
C ASN A 251 11.56 16.93 18.50
N TYR A 252 12.61 16.74 19.29
CA TYR A 252 12.70 15.68 20.29
C TYR A 252 11.58 15.74 21.34
N GLU A 253 11.32 16.92 21.90
CA GLU A 253 10.30 17.08 22.94
C GLU A 253 8.90 16.86 22.40
N GLY A 254 8.62 17.35 21.19
CA GLY A 254 7.37 17.14 20.46
C GLY A 254 7.13 15.66 20.18
N THR A 255 8.16 14.96 19.70
CA THR A 255 8.12 13.51 19.45
C THR A 255 7.84 12.75 20.75
N THR A 256 8.55 13.07 21.83
CA THR A 256 8.35 12.44 23.14
C THR A 256 6.95 12.70 23.69
N LYS A 257 6.42 13.92 23.52
CA LYS A 257 5.05 14.27 23.93
C LYS A 257 4.01 13.47 23.16
N ILE A 258 4.23 13.20 21.88
CA ILE A 258 3.34 12.35 21.08
C ILE A 258 3.36 10.91 21.60
N LEU A 259 4.54 10.31 21.77
CA LEU A 259 4.67 8.92 22.24
C LEU A 259 4.02 8.73 23.62
N LYS A 260 4.22 9.69 24.54
CA LYS A 260 3.59 9.67 25.87
C LYS A 260 2.07 9.70 25.87
N LYS A 261 1.41 10.12 24.79
CA LYS A 261 -0.06 10.08 24.72
C LYS A 261 -0.60 8.65 24.68
N PHE A 262 0.22 7.69 24.25
CA PHE A 262 -0.17 6.30 24.19
C PHE A 262 0.09 5.52 25.48
N SER A 263 0.67 6.15 26.50
CA SER A 263 0.75 5.57 27.84
C SER A 263 -0.66 5.40 28.41
N GLY A 264 -1.26 4.22 28.21
CA GLY A 264 -2.62 3.88 28.62
C GLY A 264 -3.73 4.30 27.65
N ASN A 265 -3.42 4.68 26.40
CA ASN A 265 -4.43 4.93 25.37
C ASN A 265 -4.05 4.20 24.08
N ASP A 266 -4.97 3.42 23.51
CA ASP A 266 -4.75 2.76 22.21
C ASP A 266 -4.71 3.75 21.03
N PHE A 267 -5.39 4.89 21.16
CA PHE A 267 -5.48 5.93 20.13
C PHE A 267 -5.78 7.31 20.73
N TYR A 268 -5.51 8.37 19.96
CA TYR A 268 -6.00 9.72 20.27
C TYR A 268 -6.40 10.49 19.01
N LYS A 269 -7.29 11.48 19.15
CA LYS A 269 -7.72 12.33 18.04
C LYS A 269 -6.67 13.40 17.70
N TYR A 270 -6.43 13.61 16.41
CA TYR A 270 -5.55 14.67 15.92
C TYR A 270 -6.33 15.78 15.23
N SER A 271 -5.84 17.01 15.36
CA SER A 271 -6.34 18.17 14.64
C SER A 271 -5.48 18.51 13.43
N VAL A 272 -4.15 18.34 13.57
CA VAL A 272 -3.14 18.67 12.58
C VAL A 272 -2.09 17.56 12.57
N ILE A 273 -1.64 17.16 11.38
CA ILE A 273 -0.46 16.32 11.21
C ILE A 273 0.77 17.20 11.37
N THR A 274 1.63 16.91 12.34
CA THR A 274 2.87 17.67 12.60
C THR A 274 4.08 16.97 11.96
N PRO A 275 5.23 17.65 11.79
CA PRO A 275 6.46 17.01 11.31
C PRO A 275 6.86 15.77 12.14
N GLU A 276 6.71 15.82 13.45
CA GLU A 276 7.01 14.69 14.34
C GLU A 276 6.08 13.50 14.08
N LEU A 277 4.81 13.75 13.79
CA LEU A 277 3.87 12.70 13.38
C LEU A 277 4.23 12.09 12.03
N CYS A 278 4.56 12.93 11.05
CA CYS A 278 5.04 12.46 9.76
C CYS A 278 6.26 11.55 9.92
N TYR A 279 7.20 11.95 10.77
CA TYR A 279 8.39 11.16 11.06
C TYR A 279 8.05 9.81 11.70
N LEU A 280 7.25 9.78 12.77
CA LEU A 280 6.89 8.54 13.46
C LEU A 280 6.10 7.57 12.57
N VAL A 281 5.23 8.08 11.70
CA VAL A 281 4.51 7.24 10.71
C VAL A 281 5.48 6.70 9.64
N SER A 282 6.42 7.52 9.16
CA SER A 282 7.43 7.07 8.19
C SER A 282 8.34 5.95 8.73
N LYS A 283 8.47 5.87 10.06
CA LYS A 283 9.22 4.84 10.78
C LYS A 283 8.35 3.64 11.18
N ASN A 284 7.11 3.58 10.71
CA ASN A 284 6.13 2.54 11.03
C ASN A 284 5.85 2.38 12.54
N ILE A 285 5.98 3.45 13.32
CA ILE A 285 5.64 3.45 14.75
C ILE A 285 4.17 3.79 14.94
N LEU A 286 3.68 4.79 14.21
CA LEU A 286 2.30 5.26 14.31
C LEU A 286 1.55 5.10 12.99
N PHE A 287 0.24 4.96 13.09
CA PHE A 287 -0.68 4.93 11.96
C PHE A 287 -1.70 6.05 12.09
N VAL A 288 -2.03 6.69 10.96
CA VAL A 288 -3.04 7.76 10.89
C VAL A 288 -4.30 7.21 10.25
N ASP A 289 -5.41 7.17 10.99
CA ASP A 289 -6.73 6.97 10.40
C ASP A 289 -7.35 8.33 10.07
N THR A 290 -7.42 8.59 8.78
CA THR A 290 -7.86 9.86 8.19
C THR A 290 -9.38 10.06 8.28
N ARG A 291 -10.14 8.96 8.36
CA ARG A 291 -11.61 8.99 8.40
C ARG A 291 -12.10 9.37 9.78
N GLU A 292 -11.54 8.71 10.80
CA GLU A 292 -11.90 8.94 12.20
C GLU A 292 -11.07 10.08 12.83
N LYS A 293 -10.06 10.58 12.11
CA LYS A 293 -9.08 11.56 12.58
C LYS A 293 -8.39 11.13 13.87
N ILE A 294 -7.96 9.88 13.90
CA ILE A 294 -7.24 9.29 15.03
C ILE A 294 -5.82 8.88 14.63
N ILE A 295 -4.95 8.85 15.62
CA ILE A 295 -3.61 8.28 15.54
C ILE A 295 -3.58 7.13 16.52
N ARG A 296 -3.03 6.02 16.08
CA ARG A 296 -2.87 4.80 16.86
C ARG A 296 -1.45 4.27 16.73
N GLU A 297 -1.06 3.44 17.67
CA GLU A 297 0.20 2.72 17.56
C GLU A 297 0.08 1.63 16.50
N ILE A 298 1.16 1.44 15.75
CA ILE A 298 1.27 0.25 14.91
C ILE A 298 1.51 -0.94 15.84
N LEU A 299 2.41 -0.88 16.82
CA LEU A 299 2.65 -1.97 17.76
C LEU A 299 2.34 -1.51 19.19
N LYS A 300 1.76 -2.39 20.01
CA LYS A 300 1.50 -2.13 21.45
C LYS A 300 2.80 -2.24 22.24
N GLU A 301 3.70 -1.29 22.02
CA GLU A 301 5.08 -1.36 22.52
C GLU A 301 5.42 -0.24 23.50
N ILE A 302 4.62 0.82 23.51
CA ILE A 302 4.88 2.02 24.31
C ILE A 302 4.29 1.87 25.74
N GLU A 303 3.50 0.83 25.99
CA GLU A 303 2.85 0.58 27.28
C GLU A 303 3.76 0.01 28.40
N THR A 304 5.08 0.04 28.27
CA THR A 304 5.95 -0.42 29.39
C THR A 304 7.09 0.53 29.75
N LYS A 305 6.72 1.71 30.28
CA LYS A 305 6.91 2.10 31.70
C LYS A 305 6.41 3.51 32.00
#